data_AF-A0A1M2USJ1-F1
#
_entry.id   AF-A0A1M2USJ1-F1
#
_cell.length_a   1.000
_cell.length_b   1.000
_cell.length_c   1.000
_cell.angle_alpha   90.00
_cell.angle_beta   90.00
_cell.angle_gamma   90.00
#
_symmetry.space_group_name_H-M   'P 1'
#
loop_
_entity.id
_entity.type
_entity.pdbx_description
1 polymer ?
#
loop_
_entity_poly.entity_id
_entity_poly.type
_entity_poly.pdbx_seq_one_letter_code
_entity_poly.pdbx_strand_id
1 'polypeptide(L)'
;MGHRSLPLWWLAFAAALIPLLTIHLTFAVSVIEGYVSWCVPYWDSCTSISRTGRHGTAYFIFKGTMLPAALLGILFWWLNGLWLRQLGVQARRVAWIPWLGLIACAALAFYTLALGHAGDGFNLTRRIGVVLYFSFTFLCQLLVSACLMNHPRWYTAGLRLLRLCQLTLAVGILSVILTAVVPDWYSQKDDAFEWVLALLINLHALWLALLWRRSGFRARLWAD
;
A
#
# COMPACT_ATOMS: atom_id res chain seq x y z
N MET A 1 -35.16 2.36 -19.05
CA MET A 1 -34.32 2.00 -17.87
C MET A 1 -33.08 2.88 -17.86
N GLY A 2 -32.95 3.79 -16.90
CA GLY A 2 -31.84 4.75 -16.87
C GLY A 2 -30.58 4.13 -16.29
N HIS A 3 -29.55 3.88 -17.11
CA HIS A 3 -28.26 3.40 -16.62
C HIS A 3 -27.53 4.51 -15.86
N ARG A 4 -27.57 4.48 -14.52
CA ARG A 4 -26.67 5.30 -13.70
C ARG A 4 -25.29 4.67 -13.72
N SER A 5 -24.28 5.43 -14.16
CA SER A 5 -22.89 4.99 -14.13
C SER A 5 -22.10 5.81 -13.12
N LEU A 6 -21.50 5.13 -12.14
CA LEU A 6 -20.73 5.76 -11.07
C LEU A 6 -19.23 5.71 -11.40
N PRO A 7 -18.53 6.86 -11.42
CA PRO A 7 -17.08 6.86 -11.59
C PRO A 7 -16.41 6.24 -10.36
N LEU A 8 -15.40 5.39 -10.57
CA LEU A 8 -14.73 4.67 -9.49
C LEU A 8 -13.37 5.26 -9.11
N TRP A 9 -12.92 6.34 -9.76
CA TRP A 9 -11.60 6.93 -9.53
C TRP A 9 -11.41 7.43 -8.08
N TRP A 10 -12.44 7.98 -7.45
CA TRP A 10 -12.37 8.49 -6.07
C TRP A 10 -12.05 7.38 -5.07
N LEU A 11 -12.52 6.16 -5.35
CA LEU A 11 -12.27 4.98 -4.52
C LEU A 11 -10.79 4.59 -4.57
N ALA A 12 -10.20 4.62 -5.76
CA ALA A 12 -8.76 4.39 -5.92
C ALA A 12 -7.92 5.47 -5.24
N PHE A 13 -8.33 6.75 -5.29
CA PHE A 13 -7.65 7.79 -4.54
C PHE A 13 -7.77 7.58 -3.04
N ALA A 14 -8.95 7.23 -2.53
CA ALA A 14 -9.13 6.93 -1.11
C ALA A 14 -8.27 5.74 -0.69
N ALA A 15 -8.18 4.69 -1.51
CA ALA A 15 -7.36 3.50 -1.24
C ALA A 15 -5.85 3.83 -1.13
N ALA A 16 -5.39 4.84 -1.89
CA ALA A 16 -3.99 5.24 -1.90
C ALA A 16 -3.66 6.38 -0.91
N LEU A 17 -4.59 7.31 -0.69
CA LEU A 17 -4.37 8.46 0.18
C LEU A 17 -4.63 8.15 1.64
N ILE A 18 -5.63 7.34 1.99
CA ILE A 18 -5.93 7.06 3.40
C ILE A 18 -4.70 6.44 4.10
N PRO A 19 -4.06 5.37 3.58
CA PRO A 19 -2.88 4.81 4.24
C PRO A 19 -1.75 5.83 4.38
N LEU A 20 -1.47 6.59 3.31
CA LEU A 20 -0.40 7.58 3.29
C LEU A 20 -0.65 8.72 4.29
N LEU A 21 -1.86 9.26 4.33
CA LEU A 21 -2.24 10.32 5.26
C LEU A 21 -2.26 9.82 6.69
N THR A 22 -2.75 8.61 6.93
CA THR A 22 -2.77 8.00 8.26
C THR A 22 -1.37 7.90 8.85
N ILE A 23 -0.38 7.36 8.12
CA ILE A 23 0.97 7.19 8.69
C ILE A 23 1.64 8.53 9.06
N HIS A 24 1.38 9.58 8.27
CA HIS A 24 1.92 10.92 8.55
C HIS A 24 1.15 11.61 9.68
N LEU A 25 -0.17 11.44 9.73
CA LEU A 25 -1.00 11.97 10.80
C LEU A 25 -0.65 11.33 12.15
N THR A 26 -0.49 10.01 12.19
CA THR A 26 -0.12 9.29 13.42
C THR A 26 1.30 9.61 13.86
N PHE A 27 2.21 9.86 12.91
CA PHE A 27 3.53 10.43 13.23
C PHE A 27 3.40 11.81 13.88
N ALA A 28 2.68 12.75 13.25
CA ALA A 28 2.52 14.10 13.78
C ALA A 28 1.87 14.10 15.16
N VAL A 29 0.79 13.33 15.36
CA VAL A 29 0.11 13.19 16.65
C VAL A 29 1.04 12.55 17.69
N SER A 30 1.78 11.49 17.35
CA SER A 30 2.74 10.89 18.29
C SER A 30 3.86 11.84 18.70
N VAL A 31 4.31 12.72 17.80
CA VAL A 31 5.30 13.75 18.13
C VAL A 31 4.71 14.77 19.09
N ILE A 32 3.48 15.26 18.82
CA ILE A 32 2.79 16.24 19.67
C ILE A 32 2.54 15.68 21.08
N GLU A 33 2.19 14.40 21.19
CA GLU A 33 1.96 13.72 22.47
C GLU A 33 3.25 13.24 23.16
N GLY A 34 4.42 13.45 22.55
CA GLY A 34 5.71 13.11 23.13
C GLY A 34 6.09 11.62 23.11
N TYR A 35 5.38 10.80 22.33
CA TYR A 35 5.69 9.37 22.18
C TYR A 35 6.83 9.10 21.18
N VAL A 36 7.07 10.03 20.26
CA VAL A 36 8.09 9.92 19.21
C VAL A 36 8.82 11.25 19.07
N SER A 37 10.13 11.23 18.83
CA SER A 37 10.91 12.44 18.57
C SER A 37 10.62 13.01 17.17
N TRP A 38 10.67 14.34 17.06
CA TRP A 38 10.57 14.99 15.76
C TRP A 38 11.80 14.66 14.89
N CYS A 39 11.56 14.26 13.65
CA CYS A 39 12.59 14.06 12.63
C CYS A 39 11.96 14.04 11.23
N VAL A 40 12.78 13.94 10.18
CA VAL A 40 12.33 13.54 8.85
C VAL A 40 12.43 12.01 8.74
N PRO A 41 11.33 11.25 8.85
CA PRO A 41 11.39 9.80 9.01
C PRO A 41 11.98 9.07 7.80
N TYR A 42 11.94 9.69 6.62
CA TYR A 42 12.51 9.18 5.39
C TYR A 42 14.05 9.17 5.34
N TRP A 43 14.72 9.90 6.25
CA TRP A 43 16.19 10.05 6.24
C TRP A 43 16.81 9.78 7.61
N ASP A 44 16.17 10.28 8.65
CA ASP A 44 16.71 10.31 10.01
C ASP A 44 16.44 9.00 10.77
N SER A 45 15.53 8.16 10.27
CA SER A 45 15.22 6.84 10.83
C SER A 45 14.84 6.87 12.32
N CYS A 46 14.22 7.95 12.79
CA CYS A 46 13.90 8.11 14.21
C CYS A 46 12.76 7.19 14.69
N THR A 47 11.90 6.74 13.78
CA THR A 47 10.74 5.91 14.13
C THR A 47 10.27 5.02 12.99
N SER A 48 9.90 3.77 13.28
CA SER A 48 9.09 2.95 12.38
C SER A 48 7.69 3.51 12.28
N ILE A 49 7.01 3.23 11.16
CA ILE A 49 5.58 3.51 11.00
C ILE A 49 4.80 2.83 12.13
N SER A 50 5.16 1.59 12.44
CA SER A 50 4.55 0.81 13.51
C SER A 50 4.57 1.52 14.86
N ARG A 51 5.66 2.20 15.22
CA ARG A 51 5.80 2.90 16.51
C ARG A 51 4.89 4.12 16.60
N THR A 52 4.64 4.80 15.48
CA THR A 52 3.77 6.00 15.42
C THR A 52 2.29 5.76 15.77
N GLY A 53 1.83 4.52 15.79
CA GLY A 53 0.42 4.18 16.09
C GLY A 53 0.22 3.41 17.38
N ARG A 54 1.22 3.31 18.26
CA ARG A 54 1.13 2.39 19.43
C ARG A 54 0.49 2.98 20.67
N HIS A 55 0.53 4.30 20.82
CA HIS A 55 0.19 4.97 22.07
C HIS A 55 -0.73 6.17 21.83
N GLY A 56 -1.35 6.65 22.92
CA GLY A 56 -2.14 7.87 22.94
C GLY A 56 -3.28 7.92 21.91
N THR A 57 -3.53 9.11 21.39
CA THR A 57 -4.58 9.34 20.38
C THR A 57 -4.18 8.73 19.03
N ALA A 58 -2.89 8.71 18.72
CA ALA A 58 -2.37 8.13 17.48
C ALA A 58 -2.74 6.65 17.33
N TYR A 59 -2.86 5.90 18.42
CA TYR A 59 -3.36 4.52 18.42
C TYR A 59 -4.76 4.38 17.84
N PHE A 60 -5.70 5.22 18.29
CA PHE A 60 -7.08 5.17 17.83
C PHE A 60 -7.19 5.66 16.40
N ILE A 61 -6.45 6.70 16.02
CA ILE A 61 -6.39 7.20 14.64
C ILE A 61 -5.86 6.12 13.71
N PHE A 62 -4.74 5.48 14.06
CA PHE A 62 -4.12 4.45 13.24
C PHE A 62 -5.10 3.30 12.99
N LYS A 63 -5.69 2.72 14.05
CA LYS A 63 -6.64 1.60 13.91
C LYS A 63 -7.92 2.01 13.21
N GLY A 64 -8.49 3.15 13.61
CA GLY A 64 -9.74 3.67 13.07
C GLY A 64 -9.68 4.00 11.58
N THR A 65 -8.48 4.25 11.03
CA THR A 65 -8.30 4.55 9.60
C THR A 65 -7.67 3.41 8.81
N MET A 66 -6.69 2.67 9.35
CA MET A 66 -6.07 1.55 8.63
C MET A 66 -6.97 0.34 8.46
N LEU A 67 -7.87 0.05 9.41
CA LEU A 67 -8.82 -1.07 9.25
C LEU A 67 -9.80 -0.80 8.09
N PRO A 68 -10.47 0.38 8.00
CA PRO A 68 -11.21 0.74 6.79
C PRO A 68 -10.35 0.78 5.53
N ALA A 69 -9.10 1.26 5.63
CA ALA A 69 -8.18 1.27 4.48
C ALA A 69 -7.85 -0.13 3.97
N ALA A 70 -7.74 -1.13 4.85
CA ALA A 70 -7.56 -2.52 4.48
C ALA A 70 -8.77 -3.05 3.67
N LEU A 71 -10.00 -2.78 4.13
CA LEU A 71 -11.22 -3.15 3.39
C LEU A 71 -11.27 -2.46 2.03
N LEU A 72 -10.94 -1.17 1.99
CA LEU A 72 -10.86 -0.39 0.78
C LEU A 72 -9.78 -0.92 -0.18
N GLY A 73 -8.65 -1.40 0.36
CA GLY A 73 -7.58 -2.06 -0.38
C GLY A 73 -8.03 -3.37 -1.04
N ILE A 74 -8.82 -4.20 -0.34
CA ILE A 74 -9.43 -5.41 -0.92
C ILE A 74 -10.25 -5.03 -2.15
N LEU A 75 -11.13 -4.04 -1.99
CA LEU A 75 -11.98 -3.57 -3.07
C LEU A 75 -11.17 -2.95 -4.21
N PHE A 76 -10.13 -2.19 -3.89
CA PHE A 76 -9.22 -1.60 -4.88
C PHE A 76 -8.52 -2.66 -5.73
N TRP A 77 -7.99 -3.73 -5.14
CA TRP A 77 -7.33 -4.80 -5.89
C TRP A 77 -8.32 -5.65 -6.70
N TRP A 78 -9.51 -5.92 -6.15
CA TRP A 78 -10.60 -6.56 -6.88
C TRP A 78 -10.97 -5.76 -8.14
N LEU A 79 -11.21 -4.46 -7.96
CA LEU A 79 -11.56 -3.55 -9.05
C LEU A 79 -10.43 -3.36 -10.06
N ASN A 80 -9.15 -3.44 -9.67
CA ASN A 80 -8.04 -3.45 -10.63
C ASN A 80 -8.10 -4.68 -11.56
N GLY A 81 -8.49 -5.84 -11.03
CA GLY A 81 -8.74 -7.03 -11.85
C GLY A 81 -9.86 -6.82 -12.87
N LEU A 82 -10.97 -6.21 -12.45
CA LEU A 82 -12.09 -5.88 -13.34
C LEU A 82 -11.73 -4.80 -14.36
N TRP A 83 -11.01 -3.76 -13.92
CA TRP A 83 -10.55 -2.67 -14.76
C TRP A 83 -9.66 -3.17 -15.89
N LEU A 84 -8.65 -3.99 -15.59
CA LEU A 84 -7.79 -4.59 -16.62
C LEU A 84 -8.58 -5.43 -17.63
N ARG A 85 -9.57 -6.21 -17.18
CA ARG A 85 -10.45 -6.97 -18.07
C ARG A 85 -11.30 -6.05 -18.96
N GLN A 86 -11.82 -4.95 -18.43
CA GLN A 86 -12.57 -3.95 -19.21
C GLN A 86 -11.70 -3.23 -20.25
N LEU A 87 -10.39 -3.10 -19.99
CA LEU A 87 -9.43 -2.62 -20.98
C LEU A 87 -9.11 -3.69 -22.06
N GLY A 88 -9.70 -4.89 -21.99
CA GLY A 88 -9.45 -5.97 -22.95
C GLY A 88 -8.17 -6.76 -22.66
N VAL A 89 -7.58 -6.63 -21.48
CA VAL A 89 -6.41 -7.43 -21.09
C VAL A 89 -6.85 -8.87 -20.76
N GLN A 90 -6.49 -9.82 -21.61
CA GLN A 90 -6.85 -11.24 -21.48
C GLN A 90 -5.69 -12.11 -20.93
N ALA A 91 -5.02 -11.66 -19.88
CA ALA A 91 -3.94 -12.43 -19.25
C ALA A 91 -4.45 -13.26 -18.06
N ARG A 92 -4.09 -14.55 -18.00
CA ARG A 92 -4.39 -15.44 -16.85
C ARG A 92 -3.94 -14.84 -15.51
N ARG A 93 -2.86 -14.05 -15.54
CA ARG A 93 -2.29 -13.34 -14.38
C ARG A 93 -3.26 -12.32 -13.76
N VAL A 94 -4.19 -11.74 -14.53
CA VAL A 94 -5.19 -10.78 -14.01
C VAL A 94 -6.09 -11.42 -12.96
N ALA A 95 -6.35 -12.73 -13.06
CA ALA A 95 -7.17 -13.45 -12.08
C ALA A 95 -6.52 -13.55 -10.69
N TRP A 96 -5.20 -13.40 -10.58
CA TRP A 96 -4.49 -13.48 -9.29
C TRP A 96 -4.50 -12.17 -8.50
N ILE A 97 -4.67 -11.03 -9.16
CA ILE A 97 -4.60 -9.69 -8.53
C ILE A 97 -5.58 -9.58 -7.35
N PRO A 98 -6.87 -9.97 -7.46
CA PRO A 98 -7.79 -9.86 -6.34
C PRO A 98 -7.43 -10.76 -5.16
N TRP A 99 -6.92 -11.98 -5.42
CA TRP A 99 -6.54 -12.93 -4.38
C TRP A 99 -5.29 -12.48 -3.61
N LEU A 100 -4.27 -12.03 -4.33
CA LEU A 100 -3.07 -11.47 -3.71
C LEU A 100 -3.40 -10.19 -2.93
N GLY A 101 -4.26 -9.33 -3.48
CA GLY A 101 -4.76 -8.14 -2.81
C GLY A 101 -5.55 -8.45 -1.54
N LEU A 102 -6.38 -9.49 -1.56
CA LEU A 102 -7.11 -9.97 -0.37
C LEU A 102 -6.15 -10.40 0.73
N ILE A 103 -5.14 -11.22 0.39
CA ILE A 103 -4.14 -11.68 1.36
C ILE A 103 -3.34 -10.50 1.91
N ALA A 104 -2.90 -9.57 1.04
CA ALA A 104 -2.18 -8.36 1.46
C ALA A 104 -2.98 -7.55 2.48
N CYS A 105 -4.25 -7.26 2.16
CA CYS A 105 -5.08 -6.40 3.00
C CYS A 105 -5.56 -7.10 4.27
N ALA A 106 -5.77 -8.43 4.24
CA ALA A 106 -6.00 -9.21 5.45
C ALA A 106 -4.78 -9.16 6.37
N ALA A 107 -3.56 -9.28 5.83
CA ALA A 107 -2.33 -9.13 6.58
C ALA A 107 -2.19 -7.73 7.20
N LEU A 108 -2.56 -6.67 6.48
CA LEU A 108 -2.63 -5.30 7.00
C LEU A 108 -3.64 -5.18 8.16
N ALA A 109 -4.81 -5.82 8.05
CA ALA A 109 -5.81 -5.83 9.11
C ALA A 109 -5.30 -6.53 10.37
N PHE A 110 -4.71 -7.72 10.24
CA PHE A 110 -4.10 -8.44 11.39
C PHE A 110 -2.95 -7.66 12.03
N TYR A 111 -2.06 -7.08 11.21
CA TYR A 111 -1.01 -6.17 11.66
C TYR A 111 -1.59 -5.02 12.49
N THR A 112 -2.64 -4.37 11.96
CA THR A 112 -3.28 -3.21 12.59
C THR A 112 -3.96 -3.60 13.91
N LEU A 113 -4.63 -4.75 13.97
CA LEU A 113 -5.25 -5.26 15.19
C LEU A 113 -4.22 -5.55 16.29
N ALA A 114 -3.10 -6.16 15.91
CA ALA A 114 -2.00 -6.48 16.83
C ALA A 114 -1.25 -5.23 17.34
N LEU A 115 -1.35 -4.11 16.64
CA LEU A 115 -0.71 -2.85 17.03
C LEU A 115 -1.18 -2.38 18.41
N GLY A 116 -0.26 -1.86 19.22
CA GLY A 116 -0.50 -1.38 20.60
C GLY A 116 -0.64 -2.48 21.66
N HIS A 117 -0.55 -3.76 21.29
CA HIS A 117 -0.54 -4.86 22.25
C HIS A 117 0.88 -5.37 22.49
N ALA A 118 1.17 -5.76 23.74
CA ALA A 118 2.45 -6.31 24.17
C ALA A 118 2.43 -7.84 24.19
N GLY A 119 3.58 -8.47 23.97
CA GLY A 119 3.76 -9.92 23.98
C GLY A 119 4.28 -10.49 22.67
N ASP A 120 4.97 -11.62 22.74
CA ASP A 120 5.68 -12.22 21.60
C ASP A 120 4.74 -12.62 20.46
N GLY A 121 3.53 -13.08 20.79
CA GLY A 121 2.50 -13.36 19.79
C GLY A 121 2.15 -12.13 18.95
N PHE A 122 1.89 -10.98 19.59
CA PHE A 122 1.59 -9.73 18.88
C PHE A 122 2.80 -9.17 18.15
N ASN A 123 4.02 -9.34 18.68
CA ASN A 123 5.25 -9.00 17.96
C ASN A 123 5.38 -9.79 16.65
N LEU A 124 5.15 -11.10 16.71
CA LEU A 124 5.20 -11.98 15.55
C LEU A 124 4.11 -11.63 14.54
N THR A 125 2.86 -11.42 14.99
CA THR A 125 1.75 -11.01 14.11
C THR A 125 2.07 -9.71 13.38
N ARG A 126 2.66 -8.72 14.06
CA ARG A 126 3.05 -7.47 13.41
C ARG A 126 4.14 -7.70 12.36
N ARG A 127 5.17 -8.47 12.69
CA ARG A 127 6.28 -8.76 11.75
C ARG A 127 5.78 -9.51 10.50
N ILE A 128 4.98 -10.55 10.68
CA ILE A 128 4.41 -11.33 9.57
C ILE A 128 3.45 -10.44 8.77
N GLY A 129 2.55 -9.73 9.45
CA GLY A 129 1.52 -8.92 8.81
C GLY A 129 2.10 -7.83 7.91
N VAL A 130 3.12 -7.09 8.38
CA VAL A 130 3.76 -6.04 7.57
C VAL A 130 4.51 -6.62 6.36
N VAL A 131 5.25 -7.72 6.55
CA VAL A 131 6.00 -8.39 5.46
C VAL A 131 5.04 -8.92 4.39
N LEU A 132 3.97 -9.61 4.78
CA LEU A 132 2.98 -10.12 3.84
C LEU A 132 2.24 -8.98 3.13
N TYR A 133 1.87 -7.91 3.85
CA TYR A 133 1.23 -6.74 3.24
C TYR A 133 2.11 -6.11 2.16
N PHE A 134 3.37 -5.78 2.46
CA PHE A 134 4.30 -5.19 1.50
C PHE A 134 4.55 -6.13 0.31
N SER A 135 4.82 -7.41 0.58
CA SER A 135 5.16 -8.38 -0.45
C SER A 135 4.02 -8.64 -1.43
N PHE A 136 2.82 -8.93 -0.93
CA PHE A 136 1.66 -9.21 -1.80
C PHE A 136 1.14 -7.96 -2.49
N THR A 137 1.19 -6.80 -1.84
CA THR A 137 0.90 -5.51 -2.50
C THR A 137 1.86 -5.25 -3.66
N PHE A 138 3.15 -5.44 -3.44
CA PHE A 138 4.17 -5.30 -4.48
C PHE A 138 3.95 -6.28 -5.65
N LEU A 139 3.58 -7.53 -5.37
CA LEU A 139 3.22 -8.49 -6.41
C LEU A 139 2.02 -8.02 -7.24
N CYS A 140 0.96 -7.50 -6.61
CA CYS A 140 -0.16 -6.90 -7.34
C CYS A 140 0.29 -5.74 -8.23
N GLN A 141 1.16 -4.86 -7.73
CA GLN A 141 1.72 -3.74 -8.49
C GLN A 141 2.51 -4.19 -9.71
N LEU A 142 3.37 -5.20 -9.56
CA LEU A 142 4.10 -5.82 -10.66
C LEU A 142 3.14 -6.41 -11.72
N LEU A 143 2.13 -7.17 -11.29
CA LEU A 143 1.17 -7.80 -12.20
C LEU A 143 0.38 -6.77 -13.00
N VAL A 144 -0.14 -5.73 -12.34
CA VAL A 144 -0.87 -4.65 -13.02
C VAL A 144 0.05 -3.91 -14.00
N SER A 145 1.27 -3.57 -13.59
CA SER A 145 2.24 -2.87 -14.43
C SER A 145 2.60 -3.67 -15.68
N ALA A 146 2.86 -4.96 -15.53
CA ALA A 146 3.16 -5.87 -16.63
C ALA A 146 1.96 -6.03 -17.59
N CYS A 147 0.73 -6.12 -17.05
CA CYS A 147 -0.49 -6.17 -17.85
C CYS A 147 -0.68 -4.89 -18.69
N LEU A 148 -0.46 -3.72 -18.10
CA LEU A 148 -0.57 -2.44 -18.80
C LEU A 148 0.54 -2.24 -19.84
N MET A 149 1.75 -2.73 -19.56
CA MET A 149 2.86 -2.68 -20.52
C MET A 149 2.54 -3.48 -21.78
N ASN A 150 1.76 -4.56 -21.69
CA ASN A 150 1.34 -5.35 -22.85
C ASN A 150 0.10 -4.78 -23.58
N HIS A 151 -0.44 -3.64 -23.13
CA HIS A 151 -1.60 -3.01 -23.74
C HIS A 151 -1.18 -1.84 -24.65
N PRO A 152 -1.55 -1.80 -25.96
CA PRO A 152 -1.08 -0.79 -26.92
C PRO A 152 -1.26 0.67 -26.45
N ARG A 153 -2.46 1.02 -25.97
CA ARG A 153 -2.76 2.37 -25.47
C ARG A 153 -2.07 2.74 -24.14
N TRP A 154 -1.75 1.75 -23.30
CA TRP A 154 -1.29 1.98 -21.93
C TRP A 154 0.17 1.58 -21.70
N TYR A 155 0.87 1.17 -22.76
CA TYR A 155 2.28 0.75 -22.75
C TYR A 155 3.16 1.69 -21.93
N THR A 156 3.14 2.99 -22.25
CA THR A 156 3.98 3.99 -21.58
C THR A 156 3.67 4.14 -20.09
N ALA A 157 2.38 4.02 -19.72
CA ALA A 157 1.98 4.06 -18.31
C ALA A 157 2.43 2.79 -17.57
N GLY A 158 2.25 1.61 -18.19
CA GLY A 158 2.72 0.33 -17.67
C GLY A 158 4.23 0.30 -17.47
N LEU A 159 5.01 0.83 -18.43
CA LEU A 159 6.46 0.92 -18.33
C LEU A 159 6.91 1.82 -17.17
N ARG A 160 6.26 2.99 -16.98
CA ARG A 160 6.58 3.90 -15.87
C ARG A 160 6.25 3.27 -14.52
N LEU A 161 5.10 2.60 -14.41
CA LEU A 161 4.72 1.86 -13.20
C LEU A 161 5.69 0.70 -12.92
N LEU A 162 6.16 0.00 -13.96
CA LEU A 162 7.15 -1.07 -13.82
C LEU A 162 8.50 -0.53 -13.34
N ARG A 163 8.95 0.63 -13.84
CA ARG A 163 10.15 1.32 -13.34
C ARG A 163 10.01 1.70 -11.86
N LEU A 164 8.83 2.14 -11.45
CA LEU A 164 8.56 2.39 -10.03
C LEU A 164 8.65 1.09 -9.22
N CYS A 165 8.11 -0.03 -9.71
CA CYS A 165 8.30 -1.33 -9.06
C CYS A 165 9.79 -1.76 -9.00
N GLN A 166 10.57 -1.51 -10.06
CA GLN A 166 12.01 -1.78 -10.07
C GLN A 166 12.74 -0.96 -9.01
N LEU A 167 12.38 0.32 -8.84
CA LEU A 167 12.90 1.18 -7.78
C LEU A 167 12.53 0.63 -6.39
N THR A 168 11.26 0.28 -6.16
CA THR A 168 10.81 -0.32 -4.89
C THR A 168 11.58 -1.61 -4.58
N LEU A 169 11.78 -2.47 -5.58
CA LEU A 169 12.54 -3.70 -5.44
C LEU A 169 14.02 -3.43 -5.14
N ALA A 170 14.63 -2.48 -5.84
CA ALA A 170 16.02 -2.09 -5.60
C ALA A 170 16.23 -1.59 -4.17
N VAL A 171 15.32 -0.76 -3.65
CA VAL A 171 15.34 -0.31 -2.26
C VAL A 171 15.20 -1.49 -1.28
N GLY A 172 14.27 -2.41 -1.55
CA GLY A 172 14.08 -3.61 -0.70
C GLY A 172 15.29 -4.55 -0.72
N ILE A 173 15.87 -4.82 -1.88
CA ILE A 173 17.09 -5.63 -2.03
C ILE A 173 18.26 -4.95 -1.32
N LEU A 174 18.43 -3.65 -1.51
CA LEU A 174 19.47 -2.88 -0.84
C LEU A 174 19.36 -2.99 0.69
N SER A 175 18.14 -2.87 1.23
CA SER A 175 17.87 -3.08 2.66
C SER A 175 18.33 -4.48 3.14
N VAL A 176 18.01 -5.54 2.40
CA VAL A 176 18.45 -6.91 2.74
C VAL A 176 19.98 -7.07 2.66
N ILE A 177 20.60 -6.53 1.61
CA ILE A 177 22.07 -6.58 1.44
C ILE A 177 22.75 -5.85 2.60
N LEU A 178 22.29 -4.64 2.95
CA LEU A 178 22.86 -3.85 4.03
C LEU A 178 22.69 -4.52 5.40
N THR A 179 21.56 -5.21 5.61
CA THR A 179 21.36 -6.04 6.80
C THR A 179 22.44 -7.12 6.93
N ALA A 180 22.88 -7.70 5.82
CA ALA A 180 23.89 -8.76 5.82
C ALA A 180 25.35 -8.25 5.85
N VAL A 181 25.64 -7.13 5.19
CA VAL A 181 27.01 -6.62 5.00
C VAL A 181 27.43 -5.64 6.08
N VAL A 182 26.52 -4.76 6.53
CA VAL A 182 26.80 -3.70 7.53
C VAL A 182 25.67 -3.59 8.56
N PRO A 183 25.40 -4.65 9.36
CA PRO A 183 24.24 -4.73 10.25
C PRO A 183 24.17 -3.59 11.28
N ASP A 184 25.30 -3.18 11.84
CA ASP A 184 25.36 -2.11 12.85
C ASP A 184 24.98 -0.74 12.29
N TRP A 185 25.32 -0.48 11.02
CA TRP A 185 24.91 0.74 10.32
C TRP A 185 23.45 0.65 9.89
N TYR A 186 23.03 -0.51 9.37
CA TYR A 186 21.67 -0.71 8.88
C TYR A 186 20.62 -0.62 10.00
N SER A 187 20.92 -1.16 11.19
CA SER A 187 20.00 -1.08 12.34
C SER A 187 19.70 0.35 12.81
N GLN A 188 20.50 1.34 12.39
CA GLN A 188 20.26 2.76 12.64
C GLN A 188 19.40 3.42 11.53
N LYS A 189 19.09 2.69 10.46
CA LYS A 189 18.49 3.21 9.21
C LYS A 189 17.29 2.39 8.70
N ASP A 190 16.98 1.26 9.33
CA ASP A 190 15.94 0.33 8.89
C ASP A 190 14.54 0.98 8.87
N ASP A 191 14.22 1.81 9.87
CA ASP A 191 12.98 2.58 9.91
C ASP A 191 12.86 3.48 8.66
N ALA A 192 13.92 4.17 8.24
CA ALA A 192 13.88 5.01 7.04
C ALA A 192 13.58 4.20 5.75
N PHE A 193 14.13 2.99 5.62
CA PHE A 193 13.79 2.09 4.51
C PHE A 193 12.31 1.70 4.53
N GLU A 194 11.73 1.43 5.70
CA GLU A 194 10.29 1.14 5.85
C GLU A 194 9.44 2.30 5.30
N TRP A 195 9.76 3.54 5.69
CA TRP A 195 9.06 4.74 5.22
C TRP A 195 9.17 4.92 3.70
N VAL A 196 10.37 4.77 3.14
CA VAL A 196 10.59 4.89 1.68
C VAL A 196 9.80 3.81 0.93
N LEU A 197 9.80 2.57 1.39
CA LEU A 197 9.03 1.49 0.78
C LEU A 197 7.52 1.77 0.84
N ALA A 198 7.02 2.24 1.99
CA ALA A 198 5.62 2.64 2.14
C ALA A 198 5.23 3.76 1.15
N LEU A 199 6.08 4.77 1.00
CA LEU A 199 5.87 5.85 0.05
C LEU A 199 5.83 5.34 -1.40
N LEU A 200 6.81 4.55 -1.82
CA LEU A 200 6.89 4.04 -3.19
C LEU A 200 5.68 3.18 -3.56
N ILE A 201 5.21 2.33 -2.64
CA ILE A 201 3.98 1.55 -2.82
C ILE A 201 2.76 2.46 -2.96
N ASN A 202 2.62 3.49 -2.12
CA ASN A 202 1.49 4.40 -2.20
C ASN A 202 1.52 5.28 -3.47
N LEU A 203 2.71 5.70 -3.93
CA LEU A 203 2.87 6.43 -5.19
C LEU A 203 2.40 5.61 -6.40
N HIS A 204 2.67 4.31 -6.42
CA HIS A 204 2.17 3.41 -7.45
C HIS A 204 0.64 3.34 -7.44
N ALA A 205 0.03 3.17 -6.26
CA ALA A 205 -1.41 3.15 -6.09
C ALA A 205 -2.08 4.48 -6.50
N LEU A 206 -1.48 5.63 -6.16
CA LEU A 206 -1.93 6.96 -6.59
C LEU A 206 -1.90 7.09 -8.12
N TRP A 207 -0.86 6.57 -8.75
CA TRP A 207 -0.77 6.57 -10.21
C TRP A 207 -1.85 5.68 -10.83
N LEU A 208 -2.14 4.50 -10.28
CA LEU A 208 -3.28 3.68 -10.72
C LEU A 208 -4.61 4.44 -10.59
N ALA A 209 -4.82 5.21 -9.51
CA ALA A 209 -6.01 6.05 -9.36
C ALA A 209 -6.13 7.10 -10.47
N LEU A 210 -5.02 7.72 -10.87
CA LEU A 210 -4.98 8.64 -12.02
C LEU A 210 -5.30 7.92 -13.32
N LEU A 211 -4.84 6.67 -13.52
CA LEU A 211 -5.15 5.89 -14.70
C LEU A 211 -6.62 5.48 -14.76
N TRP A 212 -7.25 5.11 -13.64
CA TRP A 212 -8.69 4.86 -13.57
C TRP A 212 -9.50 6.09 -13.97
N ARG A 213 -9.09 7.28 -13.51
CA ARG A 213 -9.71 8.55 -13.92
C ARG A 213 -9.56 8.77 -15.42
N ARG A 214 -8.36 8.58 -15.98
CA ARG A 214 -8.08 8.75 -17.42
C ARG A 214 -8.78 7.73 -18.31
N SER A 215 -8.99 6.51 -17.83
CA SER A 215 -9.68 5.47 -18.60
C SER A 215 -11.21 5.59 -18.53
N GLY A 216 -11.74 6.48 -17.68
CA GLY A 216 -13.18 6.61 -17.47
C GLY A 216 -13.79 5.37 -16.81
N PHE A 217 -13.05 4.67 -15.94
CA PHE A 217 -13.53 3.45 -15.30
C PHE A 217 -14.77 3.71 -14.43
N ARG A 218 -15.86 3.00 -14.72
CA ARG A 218 -17.20 3.21 -14.15
C ARG A 218 -17.86 1.89 -13.78
N ALA A 219 -18.58 1.89 -12.66
CA ALA A 219 -19.55 0.84 -12.33
C ALA A 219 -20.87 1.13 -13.06
N ARG A 220 -21.50 0.10 -13.63
CA ARG A 220 -22.88 0.18 -14.14
C ARG A 220 -23.81 -0.34 -13.05
N LEU A 221 -24.67 0.53 -12.52
CA LEU A 221 -25.75 0.10 -11.63
C LEU A 221 -26.95 -0.27 -12.49
N TRP A 222 -27.48 -1.47 -12.30
CA TRP A 222 -28.80 -1.83 -12.80
C TRP A 222 -29.80 -1.38 -11.74
N ALA A 223 -30.71 -0.49 -12.13
CA ALA A 223 -31.86 -0.13 -11.32
C ALA A 223 -33.06 -0.68 -12.09
N ASP A 224 -33.73 -1.66 -11.48
CA ASP A 224 -34.99 -2.22 -11.96
C ASP A 224 -36.11 -1.18 -11.82
#